data_AF-A0A7S2ZDA2-F1
#
_entry.id   AF-A0A7S2ZDA2-F1
#
_cell.length_a   1.000
_cell.length_b   1.000
_cell.length_c   1.000
_cell.angle_alpha   90.00
_cell.angle_beta   90.00
_cell.angle_gamma   90.00
#
_symmetry.space_group_name_H-M   'P 1'
#
loop_
_entity.id
_entity.type
_entity.pdbx_description
1 polymer ?
#
loop_
_entity_poly.entity_id
_entity_poly.type
_entity_poly.pdbx_seq_one_letter_code
_entity_poly.pdbx_strand_id
1 'polypeptide(L)'
;MTMPCPFPPDRRPAPDLPYIGNLSVFHKYRRRGVASALVTHCEDVARSKGFSEIFLHVELGNLPASEMYSKLGYRAELVDPEYYSARGKTRRVYLRKVLVDDEEEDELESTEFSSASIFFDPNERVEKKNVPETT
;
A
#
# COMPACT_ATOMS: atom_id res chain seq x y z
N MET A 1 17.79 10.50 27.63
CA MET A 1 16.35 10.50 27.32
C MET A 1 16.15 9.66 26.07
N THR A 2 15.42 8.55 26.17
CA THR A 2 15.01 7.74 25.01
C THR A 2 13.91 8.50 24.26
N MET A 3 14.11 8.76 22.97
CA MET A 3 13.04 9.32 22.13
C MET A 3 11.99 8.22 21.93
N PRO A 4 10.70 8.48 22.24
CA PRO A 4 9.65 7.47 22.13
C PRO A 4 9.40 7.15 20.65
N CYS A 5 9.25 5.86 20.31
CA CYS A 5 8.93 5.42 18.95
C CYS A 5 7.74 6.23 18.39
N PRO A 6 7.85 6.80 17.18
CA PRO A 6 6.81 7.67 16.64
C PRO A 6 5.59 6.89 16.15
N PHE A 7 5.71 5.57 15.99
CA PHE A 7 4.62 4.68 15.60
C PHE A 7 3.85 4.19 16.83
N PRO A 8 2.50 4.21 16.78
CA PRO A 8 1.70 3.56 17.81
C PRO A 8 1.94 2.03 17.77
N PRO A 9 1.74 1.30 18.88
CA PRO A 9 2.16 -0.10 19.01
C PRO A 9 1.62 -1.04 17.92
N ASP A 10 0.41 -0.75 17.43
CA ASP A 10 -0.34 -1.46 16.38
C ASP A 10 0.14 -1.17 14.95
N ARG A 11 0.94 -0.11 14.75
CA ARG A 11 1.46 0.30 13.44
C ARG A 11 2.98 0.33 13.37
N ARG A 12 3.64 -0.41 14.28
CA ARG A 12 5.10 -0.55 14.22
C ARG A 12 5.46 -1.46 13.04
N PRO A 13 6.37 -1.06 12.15
CA PRO A 13 6.89 -1.96 11.15
C PRO A 13 7.56 -3.16 11.82
N ALA A 14 7.45 -4.33 11.20
CA ALA A 14 8.16 -5.51 11.65
C ALA A 14 9.68 -5.22 11.68
N PRO A 15 10.42 -5.73 12.68
CA PRO A 15 11.84 -5.43 12.83
C PRO A 15 12.68 -5.86 11.61
N ASP A 16 12.21 -6.88 10.87
CA ASP A 16 12.91 -7.45 9.72
C ASP A 16 12.45 -6.87 8.38
N LEU A 17 11.58 -5.84 8.39
CA LEU A 17 11.02 -5.30 7.17
C LEU A 17 12.07 -4.51 6.36
N PRO A 18 12.13 -4.67 5.03
CA PRO A 18 13.12 -3.99 4.20
C PRO A 18 12.91 -2.48 4.20
N TYR A 19 14.02 -1.74 4.39
CA TYR A 19 14.06 -0.29 4.45
C TYR A 19 14.94 0.29 3.33
N ILE A 20 14.38 1.20 2.53
CA ILE A 20 15.17 1.99 1.58
C ILE A 20 15.73 3.21 2.30
N GLY A 21 17.03 3.16 2.61
CA GLY A 21 17.73 4.22 3.34
C GLY A 21 18.10 5.42 2.47
N ASN A 22 19.14 5.27 1.64
CA ASN A 22 19.68 6.36 0.83
C ASN A 22 19.49 6.07 -0.66
N LEU A 23 18.62 6.85 -1.31
CA LEU A 23 18.45 6.84 -2.76
C LEU A 23 18.73 8.23 -3.32
N SER A 24 19.74 8.35 -4.17
CA SER A 24 20.07 9.61 -4.82
C SER A 24 20.49 9.38 -6.27
N VAL A 25 19.94 10.20 -7.15
CA VAL A 25 20.34 10.26 -8.56
C VAL A 25 20.99 11.62 -8.82
N PHE A 26 22.20 11.57 -9.35
CA PHE A 26 22.95 12.76 -9.72
C PHE A 26 22.14 13.64 -10.68
N HIS A 27 22.21 14.97 -10.52
CA HIS A 27 21.26 15.90 -11.14
C HIS A 27 21.15 15.74 -12.68
N LYS A 28 22.27 15.43 -13.35
CA LYS A 28 22.36 15.22 -14.80
C LYS A 28 21.55 14.02 -15.31
N TYR A 29 21.21 13.06 -14.44
CA TYR A 29 20.51 11.83 -14.81
C TYR A 29 19.06 11.77 -14.27
N ARG A 30 18.57 12.85 -13.66
CA ARG A 30 17.19 12.92 -13.15
C ARG A 30 16.18 12.97 -14.30
N ARG A 31 14.92 12.65 -13.99
CA ARG A 31 13.78 12.66 -14.93
C ARG A 31 13.91 11.69 -16.11
N ARG A 32 14.78 10.68 -16.01
CA ARG A 32 14.97 9.59 -16.99
C ARG A 32 14.51 8.22 -16.47
N GLY A 33 13.72 8.18 -15.39
CA GLY A 33 13.24 6.94 -14.78
C GLY A 33 14.27 6.18 -13.93
N VAL A 34 15.51 6.65 -13.81
CA VAL A 34 16.58 5.95 -13.06
C VAL A 34 16.21 5.65 -11.61
N ALA A 35 15.67 6.63 -10.88
CA ALA A 35 15.29 6.43 -9.49
C ALA A 35 14.15 5.41 -9.35
N SER A 36 13.15 5.46 -10.23
CA SER A 36 12.07 4.48 -10.27
C SER A 36 12.58 3.08 -10.56
N ALA A 37 13.48 2.91 -11.54
CA ALA A 37 14.08 1.62 -11.86
C ALA A 37 14.88 1.03 -10.68
N LEU A 38 15.61 1.87 -9.93
CA LEU A 38 16.32 1.44 -8.73
C LEU A 38 15.35 0.97 -7.64
N VAL A 39 14.26 1.71 -7.41
CA VAL A 39 13.24 1.34 -6.42
C VAL A 39 12.54 0.04 -6.82
N THR A 40 12.12 -0.10 -8.08
CA THR A 40 11.52 -1.35 -8.58
C THR A 40 12.46 -2.53 -8.38
N HIS A 41 13.75 -2.38 -8.67
CA HIS A 41 14.72 -3.44 -8.40
C HIS A 41 14.83 -3.79 -6.91
N CYS A 42 14.78 -2.79 -6.02
CA CYS A 42 14.73 -3.04 -4.57
C CYS A 42 13.46 -3.79 -4.17
N GLU A 43 12.31 -3.50 -4.78
CA GLU A 43 11.06 -4.22 -4.56
C GLU A 43 11.18 -5.67 -5.01
N ASP A 44 11.76 -5.93 -6.19
CA ASP A 44 11.97 -7.29 -6.71
C ASP A 44 12.89 -8.10 -5.80
N VAL A 45 13.97 -7.48 -5.30
CA VAL A 45 14.86 -8.10 -4.31
C VAL A 45 14.12 -8.39 -3.00
N ALA A 46 13.26 -7.48 -2.54
CA ALA A 46 12.45 -7.70 -1.35
C ALA A 46 11.46 -8.88 -1.55
N ARG A 47 10.75 -8.93 -2.69
CA ARG A 47 9.88 -10.05 -3.05
C ARG A 47 10.64 -11.37 -3.11
N SER A 48 11.80 -11.40 -3.77
CA SER A 48 12.62 -12.61 -3.88
C SER A 48 13.09 -13.18 -2.55
N LYS A 49 13.09 -12.35 -1.49
CA LYS A 49 13.44 -12.73 -0.12
C LYS A 49 12.23 -13.09 0.74
N GLY A 50 11.03 -13.07 0.16
CA GLY A 50 9.78 -13.40 0.85
C GLY A 50 9.19 -12.26 1.69
N PHE A 51 9.58 -11.00 1.43
CA PHE A 51 8.98 -9.87 2.12
C PHE A 51 7.67 -9.46 1.44
N SER A 52 6.61 -9.35 2.22
CA SER A 52 5.30 -8.89 1.77
C SER A 52 5.18 -7.37 1.67
N GLU A 53 6.15 -6.60 2.18
CA GLU A 53 6.08 -5.15 2.29
C GLU A 53 7.46 -4.50 2.25
N ILE A 54 7.50 -3.20 1.97
CA ILE A 54 8.71 -2.37 1.98
C ILE A 54 8.37 -0.94 2.39
N PHE A 55 9.29 -0.26 3.07
CA PHE A 55 9.05 1.09 3.56
C PHE A 55 10.26 2.01 3.43
N LEU A 56 10.01 3.33 3.53
CA LEU A 56 11.03 4.36 3.50
C LEU A 56 10.57 5.65 4.20
N HIS A 57 11.52 6.57 4.37
CA HIS A 57 11.23 7.92 4.86
C HIS A 57 11.56 8.96 3.79
N VAL A 58 10.65 9.92 3.56
CA VAL A 58 10.85 11.05 2.65
C VAL A 58 10.80 12.35 3.45
N GLU A 59 11.71 13.28 3.19
CA GLU A 59 11.62 14.61 3.79
C GLU A 59 10.37 15.34 3.29
N LEU A 60 9.64 16.00 4.19
CA LEU A 60 8.36 16.67 3.89
C LEU A 60 8.50 17.73 2.77
N GLY A 61 9.67 18.36 2.65
CA GLY A 61 9.97 19.33 1.58
C GLY A 61 10.39 18.72 0.23
N ASN A 62 10.63 17.41 0.17
CA ASN A 62 11.10 16.74 -1.04
C ASN A 62 9.92 16.29 -1.91
N LEU A 63 9.18 17.27 -2.44
CA LEU A 63 8.02 17.03 -3.31
C LEU A 63 8.32 16.13 -4.52
N PRO A 64 9.47 16.27 -5.23
CA PRO A 64 9.77 15.39 -6.36
C PRO A 64 9.90 13.92 -5.97
N ALA A 65 10.46 13.63 -4.79
CA ALA A 65 10.54 12.26 -4.29
C ALA A 65 9.17 11.76 -3.85
N SER A 66 8.39 12.57 -3.14
CA SER A 66 7.03 12.20 -2.69
C SER A 66 6.13 11.84 -3.87
N GLU A 67 6.14 12.64 -4.94
CA GLU A 67 5.38 12.35 -6.17
C GLU A 67 5.85 11.05 -6.85
N MET A 68 7.17 10.82 -6.88
CA MET A 68 7.73 9.62 -7.47
C MET A 68 7.30 8.37 -6.72
N TYR A 69 7.42 8.36 -5.39
CA TYR A 69 7.02 7.22 -4.57
C TYR A 69 5.50 6.99 -4.61
N SER A 70 4.71 8.06 -4.61
CA SER A 70 3.25 7.96 -4.78
C SER A 70 2.88 7.29 -6.12
N LYS A 71 3.55 7.65 -7.22
CA LYS A 71 3.36 7.00 -8.53
C LYS A 71 3.79 5.53 -8.56
N LEU A 72 4.72 5.15 -7.70
CA LEU A 72 5.16 3.76 -7.53
C LEU A 72 4.24 2.94 -6.61
N GLY A 73 3.17 3.53 -6.06
CA GLY A 73 2.20 2.85 -5.22
C GLY A 73 2.49 2.91 -3.71
N TYR A 74 3.46 3.72 -3.28
CA TYR A 74 3.69 3.94 -1.84
C TYR A 74 2.62 4.84 -1.24
N ARG A 75 2.18 4.50 -0.02
CA ARG A 75 1.20 5.26 0.75
C ARG A 75 1.88 5.89 1.97
N ALA A 76 1.55 7.15 2.24
CA ALA A 76 2.01 7.84 3.45
C ALA A 76 1.16 7.41 4.64
N GLU A 77 1.78 6.90 5.72
CA GLU A 77 1.04 6.45 6.91
C GLU A 77 1.28 7.32 8.14
N LEU A 78 2.49 7.90 8.27
CA LEU A 78 2.88 8.68 9.44
C LEU A 78 3.77 9.85 9.02
N VAL A 79 3.65 10.97 9.73
CA VAL A 79 4.64 12.04 9.69
C VAL A 79 5.37 12.04 11.03
N ASP A 80 6.70 12.15 10.99
CA ASP A 80 7.52 12.25 12.18
C ASP A 80 7.00 13.36 13.10
N PRO A 81 6.85 13.08 14.41
CA PRO A 81 6.51 14.08 15.40
C PRO A 81 7.53 15.22 15.44
N GLU A 82 7.08 16.41 15.85
CA GLU A 82 7.91 17.63 15.84
C GLU A 82 9.19 17.52 16.69
N TYR A 83 9.18 16.68 17.73
CA TYR A 83 10.37 16.46 18.56
C TYR A 83 11.45 15.62 17.86
N TYR A 84 11.10 14.83 16.82
CA TYR A 84 12.07 14.12 15.97
C TYR A 84 12.79 15.03 14.97
N SER A 85 12.20 16.18 14.63
CA SER A 85 12.80 17.24 13.81
C SER A 85 13.62 18.26 14.61
N ALA A 86 13.76 18.10 15.92
CA ALA A 86 14.56 18.99 16.75
C ALA A 86 16.02 19.08 16.26
N ARG A 87 16.60 20.30 16.27
CA ARG A 87 17.92 20.68 15.70
C ARG A 87 18.01 20.76 14.17
N GLY A 88 17.06 21.44 13.52
CA GLY A 88 17.20 21.84 12.11
C GLY A 88 17.09 20.68 11.12
N LYS A 89 16.54 19.54 11.54
CA LYS A 89 16.19 18.44 10.65
C LYS A 89 14.77 18.66 10.13
N THR A 90 14.58 18.49 8.83
CA THR A 90 13.24 18.51 8.24
C THR A 90 12.45 17.30 8.70
N ARG A 91 11.17 17.49 9.01
CA ARG A 91 10.23 16.40 9.28
C ARG A 91 10.19 15.43 8.11
N ARG A 92 10.00 14.15 8.41
CA ARG A 92 9.92 13.09 7.41
C ARG A 92 8.54 12.46 7.44
N VAL A 93 8.16 11.90 6.31
CA VAL A 93 6.95 11.13 6.10
C VAL A 93 7.36 9.68 5.90
N TYR A 94 6.76 8.79 6.67
CA TYR A 94 6.88 7.36 6.51
C TYR A 94 5.96 6.89 5.40
N LEU A 95 6.55 6.23 4.40
CA LEU A 95 5.87 5.67 3.24
C LEU A 95 6.02 4.16 3.25
N ARG A 96 4.93 3.44 2.98
CA ARG A 96 4.88 1.98 2.93
C ARG A 96 4.20 1.50 1.65
N LYS A 97 4.63 0.34 1.15
CA LYS A 97 4.03 -0.37 0.03
C LYS A 97 3.93 -1.86 0.34
N VAL A 98 2.79 -2.45 0.02
CA VAL A 98 2.56 -3.90 0.05
C VAL A 98 3.05 -4.49 -1.28
N LEU A 99 3.79 -5.58 -1.21
CA LEU A 99 4.49 -6.25 -2.32
C LEU A 99 3.86 -7.60 -2.72
N VAL A 100 2.78 -8.01 -2.06
CA VAL A 100 2.07 -9.26 -2.32
C VAL A 100 1.66 -9.32 -3.80
N ASP A 101 2.00 -10.42 -4.46
CA ASP A 101 1.53 -10.72 -5.80
C ASP A 101 0.06 -11.18 -5.68
N ASP A 102 -0.83 -10.64 -6.52
CA ASP A 102 -2.28 -10.96 -6.55
C ASP A 102 -2.56 -12.41 -7.02
N GLU A 103 -1.77 -13.41 -6.63
CA GLU A 103 -1.93 -14.81 -7.04
C GLU A 103 -2.80 -15.65 -6.08
N GLU A 104 -3.31 -15.06 -4.98
CA GLU A 104 -4.12 -15.77 -3.97
C GLU A 104 -5.58 -15.24 -3.88
N GLU A 105 -6.19 -14.86 -5.01
CA GLU A 105 -7.65 -14.64 -5.11
C GLU A 105 -8.37 -15.74 -5.94
N ASP A 106 -7.66 -16.57 -6.70
CA ASP A 106 -8.29 -17.51 -7.65
C ASP A 106 -8.66 -18.90 -7.09
N GLU A 107 -8.23 -19.29 -5.87
CA GLU A 107 -8.56 -20.63 -5.33
C GLU A 107 -9.81 -20.70 -4.43
N LEU A 108 -10.32 -19.58 -3.90
CA LEU A 108 -11.46 -19.61 -2.96
C LEU A 108 -12.84 -19.43 -3.60
N GLU A 109 -12.96 -18.91 -4.82
CA GLU A 109 -14.26 -18.85 -5.54
C GLU A 109 -14.72 -20.23 -6.06
N SER A 110 -13.83 -21.22 -6.16
CA SER A 110 -14.15 -22.54 -6.71
C SER A 110 -14.98 -23.43 -5.76
N THR A 111 -14.96 -23.15 -4.45
CA THR A 111 -15.69 -23.97 -3.45
C THR A 111 -17.07 -23.41 -3.11
N GLU A 112 -17.31 -22.10 -3.26
CA GLU A 112 -18.62 -21.50 -2.99
C GLU A 112 -19.63 -21.71 -4.12
N PHE A 113 -19.20 -21.75 -5.38
CA PHE A 113 -20.10 -21.98 -6.52
C PHE A 113 -20.59 -23.43 -6.69
N SER A 114 -19.94 -24.41 -6.05
CA SER A 114 -20.43 -25.79 -6.04
C SER A 114 -21.54 -26.05 -5.01
N SER A 115 -21.74 -25.17 -4.02
CA SER A 115 -22.76 -25.36 -2.97
C SER A 115 -24.11 -24.70 -3.31
N ALA A 116 -24.14 -23.75 -4.25
CA ALA A 116 -25.34 -23.03 -4.67
C ALA A 116 -26.17 -23.73 -5.78
N SER A 117 -26.00 -25.05 -5.97
CA SER A 117 -26.80 -25.85 -6.92
C SER A 117 -27.97 -26.62 -6.29
N ILE A 118 -28.35 -26.30 -5.05
CA ILE A 118 -29.54 -26.87 -4.40
C ILE A 118 -30.40 -25.69 -3.93
N PHE A 119 -31.65 -25.62 -4.42
CA PHE A 119 -32.66 -24.57 -4.25
C PHE A 119 -32.71 -23.45 -5.30
N PHE A 120 -33.10 -23.82 -6.52
CA PHE A 120 -34.02 -22.99 -7.30
C PHE A 120 -35.06 -23.90 -7.98
N ASP A 121 -36.25 -23.97 -7.38
CA ASP A 121 -37.38 -24.78 -7.85
C ASP A 121 -38.08 -24.06 -9.02
N PRO A 122 -38.17 -24.61 -10.24
CA PRO A 122 -38.59 -23.87 -11.42
C PRO A 122 -40.12 -23.81 -11.63
N ASN A 123 -40.94 -24.05 -10.60
CA ASN A 123 -42.39 -24.21 -10.77
C ASN A 123 -43.27 -23.38 -9.81
N GLU A 124 -42.88 -22.16 -9.47
CA GLU A 124 -43.81 -21.20 -8.84
C GLU A 124 -44.19 -20.08 -9.81
N ARG A 125 -45.43 -20.19 -10.31
CA ARG A 125 -46.04 -19.40 -11.37
C ARG A 125 -47.04 -18.40 -10.79
N VAL A 126 -46.82 -17.12 -11.10
CA VAL A 126 -47.81 -16.03 -11.25
C VAL A 126 -48.45 -15.45 -9.99
N GLU A 127 -48.30 -14.13 -9.79
CA GLU A 127 -49.41 -13.17 -9.89
C GLU A 127 -48.91 -11.72 -10.05
N LYS A 128 -49.34 -11.06 -11.13
CA LYS A 128 -49.21 -9.61 -11.33
C LYS A 128 -50.26 -8.91 -10.48
N LYS A 129 -49.88 -7.98 -9.60
CA LYS A 129 -50.82 -7.02 -9.01
C LYS A 129 -50.37 -5.58 -9.27
N ASN A 130 -51.27 -4.88 -9.93
CA ASN A 130 -51.20 -3.50 -10.37
C ASN A 130 -50.94 -2.52 -9.21
N VAL A 131 -50.13 -1.51 -9.49
CA VAL A 131 -50.07 -0.25 -8.72
C VAL A 131 -51.29 0.59 -9.10
N PRO A 132 -52.08 1.12 -8.15
CA PRO A 132 -53.01 2.19 -8.45
C PRO A 132 -52.31 3.56 -8.38
N GLU A 133 -52.45 4.33 -9.45
CA GLU A 133 -52.32 5.79 -9.45
C GLU A 133 -53.35 6.41 -8.51
N THR A 134 -52.93 7.31 -7.61
CA THR A 134 -53.81 8.40 -7.15
C THR A 134 -52.98 9.61 -6.69
N THR A 135 -53.18 10.71 -7.42
CA THR A 135 -53.17 12.14 -7.04
C THR A 135 -51.94 12.73 -6.33
#